data_AF-H3ZJN8-F1
#
_entry.id   AF-H3ZJN8-F1
#
_cell.length_a   1.000
_cell.length_b   1.000
_cell.length_c   1.000
_cell.angle_alpha   90.00
_cell.angle_beta   90.00
_cell.angle_gamma   90.00
#
_symmetry.space_group_name_H-M   'P 1'
#
loop_
_entity.id
_entity.type
_entity.pdbx_description
1 polymer ?
#
loop_
_entity_poly.entity_id
_entity_poly.type
_entity_poly.pdbx_seq_one_letter_code
_entity_poly.pdbx_strand_id
1 'polypeptide(L)'
;MKMIEIHNHLNKIWGEIFELNEVLREKLKPLGFKVEPVEEVFNAYIFLEGEWREMLYPHPAFEIKPQGEVGATIQSFYFVFGIPKEKITKEFVVEFLKRFPKSYIYGTENFLEDIYNHHSPRNPDEVYMDIKRGQEQVFQFEVEAEDSQDIENKLFEFIELAKKYKVLEI
;
A
#
# COMPACT_ATOMS: atom_id res chain seq x y z
N MET A 1 -12.09 17.35 18.27
CA MET A 1 -10.62 17.48 18.42
C MET A 1 -10.25 18.93 18.69
N LYS A 2 -9.25 19.15 19.52
CA LYS A 2 -8.68 20.49 19.73
C LYS A 2 -7.79 20.85 18.54
N MET A 3 -7.71 22.13 18.18
CA MET A 3 -6.86 22.60 17.06
C MET A 3 -5.40 22.13 17.15
N ILE A 4 -4.86 22.04 18.36
CA ILE A 4 -3.49 21.56 18.59
C ILE A 4 -3.31 20.07 18.24
N GLU A 5 -4.34 19.25 18.45
CA GLU A 5 -4.30 17.82 18.12
C GLU A 5 -4.29 17.63 16.60
N ILE A 6 -5.14 18.39 15.88
CA ILE A 6 -5.17 18.39 14.41
C ILE A 6 -3.82 18.84 13.86
N HIS A 7 -3.29 19.96 14.37
CA HIS A 7 -2.01 20.50 13.92
C HIS A 7 -0.86 19.50 14.10
N ASN A 8 -0.78 18.87 15.28
CA ASN A 8 0.26 17.87 15.56
C ASN A 8 0.11 16.62 14.69
N HIS A 9 -1.13 16.19 14.42
CA HIS A 9 -1.38 15.03 13.56
C HIS A 9 -0.98 15.29 12.11
N LEU A 10 -1.31 16.47 11.57
CA LEU A 10 -0.87 16.88 10.23
C LEU A 10 0.65 16.98 10.14
N ASN A 11 1.32 17.57 11.14
CA ASN A 11 2.78 17.59 11.19
C ASN A 11 3.39 16.19 11.26
N LYS A 12 2.76 15.26 12.00
CA LYS A 12 3.20 13.87 12.08
C LYS A 12 3.17 13.21 10.71
N ILE A 13 2.04 13.28 10.01
CA ILE A 13 1.85 12.62 8.71
C ILE A 13 2.88 13.13 7.68
N TRP A 14 3.06 14.45 7.56
CA TRP A 14 3.98 15.02 6.57
C TRP A 14 5.43 14.82 6.99
N GLY A 15 5.76 15.10 8.25
CA GLY A 15 7.12 14.97 8.77
C GLY A 15 7.65 13.55 8.66
N GLU A 16 6.87 12.55 9.09
CA GLU A 16 7.28 11.16 9.04
C GLU A 16 7.42 10.63 7.61
N ILE A 17 6.61 11.08 6.65
CA ILE A 17 6.77 10.68 5.24
C ILE A 17 8.04 11.28 4.62
N PHE A 18 8.39 12.53 4.92
CA PHE A 18 9.67 13.10 4.47
C PHE A 18 10.87 12.35 5.07
N GLU A 19 10.83 12.04 6.36
CA GLU A 19 11.89 11.27 7.01
C GLU A 19 12.00 9.86 6.42
N LEU A 20 10.87 9.17 6.25
CA LEU A 20 10.81 7.84 5.68
C LEU A 20 11.31 7.80 4.23
N ASN A 21 11.02 8.82 3.42
CA ASN A 21 11.49 8.92 2.05
C ASN A 21 13.03 8.88 1.97
N GLU A 22 13.71 9.66 2.82
CA GLU A 22 15.17 9.70 2.86
C GLU A 22 15.77 8.39 3.37
N VAL A 23 15.16 7.79 4.40
CA VAL A 23 15.57 6.47 4.92
C VAL A 23 15.46 5.40 3.84
N LEU A 24 14.33 5.33 3.14
CA LEU A 24 14.09 4.32 2.10
C LEU A 24 14.94 4.57 0.86
N ARG A 25 15.21 5.83 0.50
CA ARG A 25 16.10 6.19 -0.62
C ARG A 25 17.47 5.54 -0.46
N GLU A 26 18.04 5.55 0.74
CA GLU A 26 19.33 4.92 1.02
C GLU A 26 19.23 3.40 1.15
N LYS A 27 18.22 2.88 1.87
CA LYS A 27 18.12 1.44 2.15
C LYS A 27 17.66 0.60 0.95
N LEU A 28 16.84 1.14 0.05
CA LEU A 28 16.30 0.40 -1.09
C LEU A 28 17.18 0.46 -2.33
N LYS A 29 18.08 1.46 -2.42
CA LYS A 29 19.01 1.60 -3.54
C LYS A 29 19.91 0.36 -3.77
N PRO A 30 20.51 -0.26 -2.73
CA PRO A 30 21.26 -1.52 -2.90
C PRO A 30 20.41 -2.70 -3.40
N LEU A 31 19.08 -2.62 -3.26
CA LEU A 31 18.13 -3.64 -3.71
C LEU A 31 17.62 -3.39 -5.14
N GLY A 32 18.11 -2.35 -5.82
CA GLY A 32 17.76 -2.04 -7.21
C GLY A 32 16.55 -1.12 -7.38
N PHE A 33 15.90 -0.69 -6.30
CA PHE A 33 14.77 0.24 -6.38
C PHE A 33 15.24 1.69 -6.51
N LYS A 34 14.41 2.51 -7.16
CA LYS A 34 14.56 3.97 -7.18
C LYS A 34 13.41 4.59 -6.39
N VAL A 35 13.76 5.35 -5.36
CA VAL A 35 12.81 6.13 -4.54
C VAL A 35 12.77 7.56 -5.07
N GLU A 36 11.60 7.98 -5.55
CA GLU A 36 11.36 9.35 -6.01
C GLU A 36 11.12 10.30 -4.82
N PRO A 37 11.19 11.63 -5.01
CA PRO A 37 10.82 12.59 -3.96
C PRO A 37 9.36 12.47 -3.52
N VAL A 38 9.06 13.02 -2.34
CA VAL A 38 7.68 13.17 -1.85
C VAL A 38 6.93 14.19 -2.70
N GLU A 39 5.70 13.84 -3.08
CA GLU A 39 4.74 14.67 -3.80
C GLU A 39 3.40 14.73 -3.07
N GLU A 40 2.59 15.73 -3.39
CA GLU A 40 1.21 15.84 -2.94
C GLU A 40 0.25 15.10 -3.88
N VAL A 41 -0.42 14.07 -3.36
CA VAL A 41 -1.44 13.32 -4.10
C VAL A 41 -2.82 13.85 -3.74
N PHE A 42 -3.65 14.12 -4.75
CA PHE A 42 -5.03 14.60 -4.60
C PHE A 42 -6.03 13.58 -5.14
N ASN A 43 -7.27 13.64 -4.64
CA ASN A 43 -8.41 12.83 -5.11
C ASN A 43 -8.24 11.32 -4.90
N ALA A 44 -7.40 10.92 -3.94
CA ALA A 44 -7.35 9.55 -3.46
C ALA A 44 -8.56 9.23 -2.56
N TYR A 45 -8.79 7.95 -2.29
CA TYR A 45 -9.91 7.49 -1.48
C TYR A 45 -9.41 6.81 -0.22
N ILE A 46 -10.16 6.95 0.87
CA ILE A 46 -9.92 6.27 2.15
C ILE A 46 -11.17 5.57 2.64
N PHE A 47 -10.99 4.45 3.34
CA PHE A 47 -12.11 3.66 3.85
C PHE A 47 -12.50 4.14 5.25
N LEU A 48 -13.63 4.86 5.35
CA LEU A 48 -14.13 5.45 6.58
C LEU A 48 -15.54 4.93 6.88
N GLU A 49 -15.71 4.37 8.08
CA GLU A 49 -17.02 3.96 8.60
C GLU A 49 -17.79 2.98 7.67
N GLY A 50 -17.06 2.15 6.92
CA GLY A 50 -17.64 1.16 6.00
C GLY A 50 -17.79 1.65 4.56
N GLU A 51 -17.33 2.86 4.24
CA GLU A 51 -17.48 3.46 2.91
C GLU A 51 -16.17 4.08 2.40
N TRP A 52 -15.92 3.96 1.10
CA TRP A 52 -14.86 4.71 0.43
C TRP A 52 -15.25 6.19 0.34
N ARG A 53 -14.37 7.06 0.83
CA ARG A 53 -14.54 8.52 0.85
C ARG A 53 -13.39 9.21 0.14
N GLU A 54 -13.73 10.11 -0.76
CA GLU A 54 -12.74 10.91 -1.51
C GLU A 54 -12.05 11.93 -0.58
N MET A 55 -10.73 12.01 -0.70
CA MET A 55 -9.89 13.04 -0.09
C MET A 55 -9.69 14.18 -1.09
N LEU A 56 -10.43 15.27 -0.89
CA LEU A 56 -10.24 16.52 -1.64
C LEU A 56 -9.00 17.31 -1.17
N TYR A 57 -8.45 16.95 -0.02
CA TYR A 57 -7.20 17.48 0.51
C TYR A 57 -6.02 16.60 0.06
N PRO A 58 -4.81 17.16 -0.04
CA PRO A 58 -3.65 16.37 -0.41
C PRO A 58 -3.19 15.46 0.71
N HIS A 59 -2.52 14.39 0.36
CA HIS A 59 -1.72 13.59 1.28
C HIS A 59 -0.31 13.36 0.72
N PRO A 60 0.72 13.17 1.57
CA PRO A 60 2.09 12.98 1.12
C PRO A 60 2.32 11.52 0.71
N ALA A 61 2.88 11.31 -0.49
CA ALA A 61 3.30 10.01 -0.97
C ALA A 61 4.54 10.13 -1.89
N PHE A 62 5.20 9.00 -2.16
CA PHE A 62 6.31 8.92 -3.11
C PHE A 62 6.38 7.57 -3.79
N GLU A 63 6.81 7.57 -5.05
CA GLU A 63 7.00 6.36 -5.84
C GLU A 63 8.27 5.59 -5.43
N ILE A 64 8.15 4.26 -5.41
CA ILE A 64 9.24 3.29 -5.38
C ILE A 64 9.20 2.52 -6.69
N LYS A 65 10.02 2.93 -7.66
CA LYS A 65 10.05 2.30 -8.98
C LYS A 65 10.65 0.90 -8.91
N PRO A 66 10.08 -0.06 -9.68
CA PRO A 66 9.19 0.19 -10.83
C PRO A 66 7.68 0.28 -10.53
N GLN A 67 7.21 -0.16 -9.37
CA GLN A 67 5.78 -0.51 -9.23
C GLN A 67 5.20 -0.30 -7.82
N GLY A 68 5.89 0.46 -6.97
CA GLY A 68 5.48 0.73 -5.59
C GLY A 68 5.20 2.20 -5.33
N GLU A 69 4.43 2.47 -4.28
CA GLU A 69 4.22 3.78 -3.68
C GLU A 69 4.20 3.61 -2.15
N VAL A 70 4.68 4.63 -1.43
CA VAL A 70 4.55 4.75 0.02
C VAL A 70 3.96 6.11 0.33
N GLY A 71 3.01 6.17 1.24
CA GLY A 71 2.38 7.42 1.66
C GLY A 71 1.76 7.32 3.03
N ALA A 72 1.11 8.41 3.44
CA ALA A 72 0.31 8.42 4.65
C ALA A 72 -0.93 9.27 4.45
N THR A 73 -2.06 8.80 4.98
CA THR A 73 -3.34 9.49 4.98
C THR A 73 -3.64 10.03 6.38
N ILE A 74 -4.83 10.59 6.57
CA ILE A 74 -5.29 10.97 7.91
C ILE A 74 -5.46 9.76 8.86
N GLN A 75 -5.61 8.55 8.31
CA GLN A 75 -5.85 7.31 9.06
C GLN A 75 -4.57 6.53 9.36
N SER A 76 -3.71 6.37 8.37
CA SER A 76 -2.69 5.33 8.35
C SER A 76 -1.50 5.71 7.47
N PHE A 77 -0.36 5.07 7.73
CA PHE A 77 0.72 4.95 6.76
C PHE A 77 0.43 3.74 5.86
N TYR A 78 0.79 3.82 4.59
CA TYR A 78 0.57 2.73 3.65
C TYR A 78 1.75 2.56 2.70
N PHE A 79 1.86 1.36 2.14
CA PHE A 79 2.54 1.14 0.88
C PHE A 79 1.63 0.32 -0.02
N VAL A 80 1.77 0.51 -1.33
CA VAL A 80 1.05 -0.26 -2.33
C VAL A 80 2.01 -0.69 -3.43
N PHE A 81 1.88 -1.94 -3.90
CA PHE A 81 2.60 -2.43 -5.07
C PHE A 81 1.64 -3.00 -6.10
N GLY A 82 1.76 -2.51 -7.34
CA GLY A 82 1.05 -3.06 -8.49
C GLY A 82 1.73 -4.34 -8.97
N ILE A 83 0.99 -5.44 -9.04
CA ILE A 83 1.50 -6.75 -9.46
C ILE A 83 0.74 -7.23 -10.70
N PRO A 84 1.43 -7.60 -11.79
CA PRO A 84 0.79 -8.20 -12.97
C PRO A 84 0.07 -9.50 -12.63
N LYS A 85 -1.17 -9.64 -13.12
CA LYS A 85 -2.09 -10.76 -12.86
C LYS A 85 -1.46 -12.14 -13.12
N GLU A 86 -0.61 -12.24 -14.13
CA GLU A 86 0.06 -13.45 -14.55
C GLU A 86 1.12 -13.92 -13.54
N LYS A 87 1.69 -13.00 -12.75
CA LYS A 87 2.68 -13.32 -11.70
C LYS A 87 2.02 -13.70 -10.38
N ILE A 88 0.75 -13.35 -10.16
CA ILE A 88 0.03 -13.66 -8.93
C ILE A 88 -0.33 -15.16 -8.89
N THR A 89 0.15 -15.84 -7.84
CA THR A 89 -0.18 -17.23 -7.52
C THR A 89 -1.07 -17.32 -6.28
N LYS A 90 -1.73 -18.47 -6.11
CA LYS A 90 -2.56 -18.75 -4.95
C LYS A 90 -1.75 -18.68 -3.66
N GLU A 91 -0.57 -19.29 -3.67
CA GLU A 91 0.33 -19.37 -2.53
C GLU A 91 0.82 -17.98 -2.10
N PHE A 92 1.09 -17.09 -3.07
CA PHE A 92 1.45 -15.70 -2.79
C PHE A 92 0.30 -14.98 -2.07
N VAL A 93 -0.93 -15.09 -2.57
CA VAL A 93 -2.11 -14.45 -1.95
C VAL A 93 -2.32 -14.96 -0.51
N VAL A 94 -2.26 -16.28 -0.31
CA VAL A 94 -2.40 -16.88 1.04
C VAL A 94 -1.34 -16.36 2.00
N GLU A 95 -0.07 -16.31 1.57
CA GLU A 95 1.02 -15.87 2.43
C GLU A 95 0.99 -14.35 2.67
N PHE A 96 0.63 -13.55 1.66
CA PHE A 96 0.43 -12.12 1.78
C PHE A 96 -0.65 -11.79 2.82
N LEU A 97 -1.85 -12.36 2.67
CA LEU A 97 -2.96 -12.08 3.60
C LEU A 97 -2.68 -12.56 5.03
N LYS A 98 -1.84 -13.59 5.19
CA LYS A 98 -1.41 -14.06 6.51
C LYS A 98 -0.40 -13.12 7.17
N ARG A 99 0.55 -12.56 6.41
CA ARG A 99 1.60 -11.67 6.92
C ARG A 99 1.09 -10.24 7.12
N PHE A 100 0.17 -9.80 6.27
CA PHE A 100 -0.34 -8.42 6.25
C PHE A 100 -1.85 -8.41 6.51
N PRO A 101 -2.30 -8.57 7.77
CA PRO A 101 -3.72 -8.65 8.09
C PRO A 101 -4.48 -7.32 7.85
N LYS A 102 -3.81 -6.17 7.96
CA LYS A 102 -4.34 -4.85 7.58
C LYS A 102 -3.92 -4.52 6.15
N SER A 103 -4.60 -5.12 5.18
CA SER A 103 -4.27 -4.97 3.75
C SER A 103 -5.52 -4.88 2.88
N TYR A 104 -5.30 -4.44 1.66
CA TYR A 104 -6.31 -4.39 0.60
C TYR A 104 -5.74 -5.00 -0.67
N ILE A 105 -6.62 -5.57 -1.49
CA ILE A 105 -6.31 -5.99 -2.85
C ILE A 105 -7.42 -5.47 -3.76
N TYR A 106 -7.05 -4.68 -4.75
CA TYR A 106 -8.00 -4.04 -5.68
C TYR A 106 -7.41 -3.89 -7.08
N GLY A 107 -8.28 -3.64 -8.06
CA GLY A 107 -7.92 -3.42 -9.45
C GLY A 107 -7.36 -2.03 -9.72
N THR A 108 -6.76 -1.82 -10.89
CA THR A 108 -6.33 -0.49 -11.32
C THR A 108 -7.49 0.38 -11.81
N GLU A 109 -8.47 -0.20 -12.50
CA GLU A 109 -9.60 0.54 -13.07
C GLU A 109 -10.78 0.61 -12.08
N ASN A 110 -11.07 -0.51 -11.40
CA ASN A 110 -12.13 -0.62 -10.39
C ASN A 110 -11.58 -0.60 -8.95
N PHE A 111 -10.89 0.47 -8.57
CA PHE A 111 -10.29 0.59 -7.22
C PHE A 111 -11.31 0.70 -6.07
N LEU A 112 -12.59 1.00 -6.36
CA LEU A 112 -13.67 1.04 -5.37
C LEU A 112 -14.30 -0.33 -5.10
N GLU A 113 -14.05 -1.31 -5.97
CA GLU A 113 -14.53 -2.68 -5.82
C GLU A 113 -13.36 -3.57 -5.35
N ASP A 114 -13.15 -3.58 -4.03
CA ASP A 114 -12.11 -4.39 -3.40
C ASP A 114 -12.33 -5.88 -3.67
N ILE A 115 -11.26 -6.55 -4.07
CA ILE A 115 -11.19 -8.01 -4.11
C ILE A 115 -11.00 -8.55 -2.70
N TYR A 116 -10.19 -7.85 -1.92
CA TYR A 116 -9.99 -8.08 -0.50
C TYR A 116 -9.93 -6.75 0.24
N ASN A 117 -10.70 -6.67 1.33
CA ASN A 117 -10.70 -5.55 2.25
C ASN A 117 -10.62 -6.13 3.66
N HIS A 118 -9.62 -5.73 4.45
CA HIS A 118 -9.41 -6.31 5.78
C HIS A 118 -10.54 -6.01 6.78
N HIS A 119 -11.40 -5.03 6.52
CA HIS A 119 -12.61 -4.79 7.32
C HIS A 119 -13.72 -5.82 7.06
N SER A 120 -13.65 -6.57 5.94
CA SER A 120 -14.52 -7.70 5.62
C SER A 120 -13.67 -8.85 5.05
N PRO A 121 -12.85 -9.51 5.90
CA PRO A 121 -11.90 -10.50 5.44
C PRO A 121 -12.61 -11.72 4.82
N ARG A 122 -12.06 -12.20 3.71
CA ARG A 122 -12.59 -13.33 2.95
C ARG A 122 -11.59 -14.48 2.89
N ASN A 123 -12.04 -15.62 2.43
CA ASN A 123 -11.16 -16.77 2.22
C ASN A 123 -10.10 -16.44 1.15
N PRO A 124 -8.80 -16.65 1.41
CA PRO A 124 -7.72 -16.40 0.44
C PRO A 124 -7.90 -17.12 -0.91
N ASP A 125 -8.51 -18.31 -0.90
CA ASP A 125 -8.81 -19.08 -2.11
C ASP A 125 -9.84 -18.36 -2.98
N GLU A 126 -10.86 -17.74 -2.36
CA GLU A 126 -11.85 -16.94 -3.08
C GLU A 126 -11.23 -15.67 -3.65
N VAL A 127 -10.41 -14.98 -2.87
CA VAL A 127 -9.67 -13.78 -3.31
C VAL A 127 -8.85 -14.10 -4.55
N TYR A 128 -8.08 -15.19 -4.54
CA TYR A 128 -7.30 -15.61 -5.71
C TYR A 128 -8.17 -15.97 -6.92
N MET A 129 -9.32 -16.63 -6.70
CA MET A 129 -10.24 -16.94 -7.80
C MET A 129 -10.84 -15.68 -8.42
N ASP A 130 -11.13 -14.66 -7.61
CA ASP A 130 -11.65 -13.37 -8.08
C ASP A 130 -10.57 -12.62 -8.87
N ILE A 131 -9.30 -12.60 -8.42
CA ILE A 131 -8.14 -12.10 -9.20
C ILE A 131 -8.06 -12.81 -10.56
N LYS A 132 -8.16 -14.14 -10.59
CA LYS A 132 -8.06 -14.90 -11.86
C LYS A 132 -9.22 -14.64 -12.81
N ARG A 133 -10.44 -14.41 -12.29
CA ARG A 133 -11.64 -14.16 -13.11
C ARG A 133 -11.80 -12.70 -13.52
N GLY A 134 -11.25 -11.76 -12.77
CA GLY A 134 -11.31 -10.33 -13.04
C GLY A 134 -10.67 -9.93 -14.37
N GLN A 135 -11.08 -8.80 -14.94
CA GLN A 135 -10.57 -8.29 -16.23
C GLN A 135 -9.28 -7.46 -16.08
N GLU A 136 -9.01 -6.97 -14.87
CA GLU A 136 -7.80 -6.22 -14.50
C GLU A 136 -6.53 -6.98 -14.86
N GLN A 137 -5.54 -6.28 -15.42
CA GLN A 137 -4.24 -6.86 -15.77
C GLN A 137 -3.21 -6.67 -14.65
N VAL A 138 -3.42 -5.68 -13.80
CA VAL A 138 -2.57 -5.37 -12.64
C VAL A 138 -3.46 -5.25 -11.42
N PHE A 139 -3.02 -5.83 -10.31
CA PHE A 139 -3.71 -5.70 -9.03
C PHE A 139 -2.80 -4.99 -8.04
N GLN A 140 -3.38 -4.08 -7.28
CA GLN A 140 -2.73 -3.34 -6.22
C GLN A 140 -2.77 -4.16 -4.94
N PHE A 141 -1.62 -4.30 -4.28
CA PHE A 141 -1.50 -4.92 -2.96
C PHE A 141 -1.08 -3.83 -1.98
N GLU A 142 -2.05 -3.32 -1.23
CA GLU A 142 -1.85 -2.25 -0.25
C GLU A 142 -1.76 -2.81 1.16
N VAL A 143 -0.86 -2.28 1.96
CA VAL A 143 -0.69 -2.63 3.37
C VAL A 143 -0.66 -1.36 4.20
N GLU A 144 -1.38 -1.38 5.32
CA GLU A 144 -1.45 -0.26 6.24
C GLU A 144 -0.70 -0.50 7.56
N ALA A 145 -0.28 0.59 8.17
CA ALA A 145 0.37 0.66 9.48
C ALA A 145 0.01 1.96 10.22
N GLU A 146 0.25 1.98 11.54
CA GLU A 146 -0.10 3.11 12.41
C GLU A 146 1.01 4.18 12.48
N ASP A 147 2.24 3.82 12.10
CA ASP A 147 3.41 4.68 12.11
C ASP A 147 4.42 4.32 11.00
N SER A 148 5.32 5.25 10.73
CA SER A 148 6.36 5.12 9.70
C SER A 148 7.36 3.99 9.96
N GLN A 149 7.59 3.60 11.22
CA GLN A 149 8.55 2.53 11.53
C GLN A 149 7.95 1.15 11.22
N ASP A 150 6.67 0.94 11.55
CA ASP A 150 5.94 -0.28 11.21
C ASP A 150 5.76 -0.41 9.68
N ILE A 151 5.45 0.67 8.96
CA ILE A 151 5.32 0.61 7.50
C ILE A 151 6.66 0.27 6.82
N GLU A 152 7.78 0.80 7.33
CA GLU A 152 9.11 0.44 6.85
C GLU A 152 9.37 -1.06 7.03
N ASN A 153 9.14 -1.59 8.23
CA ASN A 153 9.38 -3.01 8.52
C ASN A 153 8.56 -3.92 7.63
N LYS A 154 7.27 -3.60 7.45
CA LYS A 154 6.36 -4.36 6.58
C LYS A 154 6.75 -4.26 5.10
N LEU A 155 7.25 -3.11 4.65
CA LEU A 155 7.74 -2.96 3.29
C LEU A 155 8.91 -3.91 3.01
N PHE A 156 9.89 -4.00 3.91
CA PHE A 156 10.99 -4.96 3.76
C PHE A 156 10.50 -6.41 3.82
N GLU A 157 9.56 -6.74 4.70
CA GLU A 157 8.94 -8.06 4.71
C GLU A 157 8.24 -8.38 3.38
N PHE A 158 7.51 -7.40 2.83
CA PHE A 158 6.83 -7.55 1.55
C PHE A 158 7.81 -7.75 0.41
N ILE A 159 8.91 -6.98 0.36
CA ILE A 159 9.95 -7.14 -0.66
C ILE A 159 10.53 -8.57 -0.63
N GLU A 160 10.79 -9.13 0.55
CA GLU A 160 11.30 -10.50 0.68
C GLU A 160 10.26 -11.54 0.23
N LEU A 161 8.99 -11.35 0.60
CA LEU A 161 7.89 -12.18 0.09
C LEU A 161 7.79 -12.09 -1.44
N ALA A 162 7.87 -10.89 -1.97
CA ALA A 162 7.68 -10.63 -3.39
C ALA A 162 8.84 -11.17 -4.24
N LYS A 163 10.08 -11.13 -3.72
CA LYS A 163 11.24 -11.83 -4.28
C LYS A 163 11.06 -13.34 -4.29
N LYS A 164 10.60 -13.92 -3.18
CA LYS A 164 10.34 -15.38 -3.06
C LYS A 164 9.41 -15.89 -4.17
N TYR A 165 8.38 -15.10 -4.50
CA TYR A 165 7.39 -15.45 -5.52
C TYR A 165 7.68 -14.84 -6.91
N LYS A 166 8.76 -14.06 -7.06
CA LYS A 166 9.16 -13.39 -8.32
C LYS A 166 8.06 -12.52 -8.93
N VAL A 167 7.35 -11.78 -8.08
CA VAL A 167 6.21 -10.93 -8.50
C VAL A 167 6.62 -9.48 -8.81
N LEU A 168 7.82 -9.05 -8.40
CA LEU A 168 8.36 -7.73 -8.71
C LEU A 168 9.30 -7.77 -9.92
N GLU A 169 9.41 -6.64 -10.61
CA GLU A 169 10.36 -6.40 -11.72
C GLU A 169 11.66 -5.76 -11.23
N ILE A 170 12.38 -6.46 -10.35
CA ILE A 170 13.67 -6.02 -9.77
C ILE A 170 14.82 -6.93 -10.16
#